data_AF-A0A1B6I5X2-F1
#
_entry.id   AF-A0A1B6I5X2-F1
#
_cell.length_a   1.000
_cell.length_b   1.000
_cell.length_c   1.000
_cell.angle_alpha   90.00
_cell.angle_beta   90.00
_cell.angle_gamma   90.00
#
_symmetry.space_group_name_H-M   'P 1'
#
loop_
_entity.id
_entity.type
_entity.pdbx_description
1 polymer ?
#
loop_
_entity_poly.entity_id
_entity_poly.type
_entity_poly.pdbx_seq_one_letter_code
_entity_poly.pdbx_strand_id
1 'polypeptide(L)'
;VQTMFKFFPSIKSITELSQSSNMRFMQFRAHDRYALHLSKMEKREKERGSHISYMFRLPFAAGSVFSASMLDTLLYQAFVKDYVITFVRLLLGVDQAPGSGFLTSMKITKDDMWIRTYGRLYQKLCSTTCEIP
;
A
#
# COMPACT_ATOMS: atom_id res chain seq x y z
N VAL A 1 -1.74 -19.79 -5.62
CA VAL A 1 -2.30 -18.79 -4.66
C VAL A 1 -3.77 -19.02 -4.32
N GLN A 2 -4.67 -19.14 -5.30
CA GLN A 2 -6.12 -19.30 -5.05
C GLN A 2 -6.47 -20.51 -4.15
N THR A 3 -5.78 -21.63 -4.33
CA THR A 3 -5.94 -22.84 -3.52
C THR A 3 -5.53 -22.61 -2.06
N MET A 4 -4.41 -21.91 -1.83
CA MET A 4 -3.98 -21.55 -0.48
C MET A 4 -4.97 -20.61 0.20
N PHE A 5 -5.52 -19.64 -0.52
CA PHE A 5 -6.55 -18.74 0.01
C PHE A 5 -7.83 -19.48 0.44
N LYS A 6 -8.22 -20.52 -0.29
CA LYS A 6 -9.40 -21.35 0.06
C LYS A 6 -9.14 -22.23 1.29
N PHE A 7 -7.96 -22.83 1.40
CA PHE A 7 -7.63 -23.74 2.50
C PHE A 7 -7.22 -23.03 3.79
N PHE A 8 -6.58 -21.86 3.70
CA PHE A 8 -6.05 -21.12 4.83
C PHE A 8 -6.57 -19.68 4.83
N PRO A 9 -7.84 -19.44 5.21
CA PRO A 9 -8.44 -18.10 5.13
C PRO A 9 -7.79 -17.07 6.08
N SER A 10 -7.09 -17.52 7.12
CA SER A 10 -6.35 -16.65 8.06
C SER A 10 -4.94 -16.29 7.60
N ILE A 11 -4.44 -16.91 6.52
CA ILE A 11 -3.08 -16.65 6.05
C ILE A 11 -3.01 -15.29 5.35
N LYS A 12 -1.99 -14.50 5.70
CA LYS A 12 -1.65 -13.28 4.95
C LYS A 12 -0.58 -13.64 3.93
N SER A 13 -0.88 -13.43 2.65
CA SER A 13 0.06 -13.68 1.55
C SER A 13 0.31 -12.39 0.81
N ILE A 14 1.56 -12.18 0.41
CA ILE A 14 1.96 -11.17 -0.56
C ILE A 14 2.27 -11.91 -1.86
N THR A 15 1.81 -11.40 -3.00
CA THR A 15 2.05 -12.01 -4.31
C THR A 15 2.60 -10.98 -5.27
N GLU A 16 3.73 -11.30 -5.89
CA GLU A 16 4.27 -10.53 -6.99
C GLU A 16 3.57 -10.91 -8.30
N LEU A 17 3.24 -9.91 -9.12
CA LEU A 17 2.71 -10.09 -10.46
C LEU A 17 3.62 -9.41 -11.48
N SER A 18 3.88 -10.10 -12.60
CA SER A 18 4.58 -9.49 -13.73
C SER A 18 3.72 -8.41 -14.43
N GLN A 19 2.40 -8.61 -14.47
CA GLN A 19 1.46 -7.67 -15.06
C GLN A 19 0.43 -7.21 -14.02
N SER A 20 0.35 -5.90 -13.83
CA SER A 20 -0.63 -5.25 -12.94
C SER A 20 -2.08 -5.56 -13.31
N SER A 21 -2.36 -5.79 -14.60
CA SER A 21 -3.69 -6.20 -15.10
C SER A 21 -4.21 -7.48 -14.43
N ASN A 22 -3.32 -8.41 -14.07
CA ASN A 22 -3.65 -9.71 -13.49
C ASN A 22 -4.13 -9.64 -12.04
N MET A 23 -4.01 -8.48 -11.37
CA MET A 23 -4.53 -8.29 -10.01
C MET A 23 -6.01 -8.67 -9.85
N ARG A 24 -6.80 -8.60 -10.93
CA ARG A 24 -8.23 -8.95 -10.94
C ARG A 24 -8.52 -10.41 -10.61
N PHE A 25 -7.54 -11.30 -10.77
CA PHE A 25 -7.70 -12.74 -10.52
C PHE A 25 -7.32 -13.13 -9.10
N MET A 26 -6.73 -12.21 -8.33
CA MET A 26 -6.31 -12.46 -6.97
C MET A 26 -7.52 -12.49 -6.03
N GLN A 27 -7.57 -13.50 -5.15
CA GLN A 27 -8.61 -13.65 -4.13
C GLN A 27 -10.04 -13.68 -4.69
N PHE A 28 -10.21 -14.22 -5.90
CA PHE A 28 -11.50 -14.22 -6.59
C PHE A 28 -12.61 -14.94 -5.78
N ARG A 29 -13.79 -14.31 -5.72
CA ARG A 29 -15.02 -14.86 -5.14
C ARG A 29 -16.15 -14.69 -6.16
N ALA A 30 -16.92 -15.74 -6.40
CA ALA A 30 -17.95 -15.75 -7.45
C ALA A 30 -19.10 -14.76 -7.21
N HIS A 31 -19.44 -14.47 -5.95
CA HIS A 31 -20.59 -13.63 -5.58
C HIS A 31 -20.16 -12.39 -4.77
N ASP A 32 -19.24 -11.59 -5.32
CA ASP A 32 -18.77 -10.36 -4.68
C ASP A 32 -19.36 -9.11 -5.35
N ARG A 33 -20.42 -8.57 -4.75
CA ARG A 33 -21.08 -7.33 -5.22
C ARG A 33 -20.18 -6.10 -5.07
N TYR A 34 -19.30 -6.10 -4.06
CA TYR A 34 -18.41 -4.96 -3.80
C TYR A 34 -17.28 -4.92 -4.82
N ALA A 35 -16.65 -6.06 -5.11
CA ALA A 35 -15.66 -6.17 -6.17
C ALA A 35 -16.23 -5.77 -7.54
N LEU A 36 -17.48 -6.14 -7.84
CA LEU A 36 -18.16 -5.70 -9.08
C LEU A 36 -18.35 -4.18 -9.13
N HIS A 37 -18.76 -3.56 -8.02
CA HIS A 37 -18.90 -2.11 -7.94
C HIS A 37 -17.57 -1.39 -8.18
N LEU A 38 -16.50 -1.84 -7.53
CA LEU A 38 -15.15 -1.29 -7.69
C LEU A 38 -14.63 -1.45 -9.12
N SER A 39 -14.91 -2.58 -9.78
CA SER A 39 -14.53 -2.79 -11.19
C SER A 39 -15.20 -1.77 -12.13
N LYS A 40 -16.46 -1.40 -11.87
CA LYS A 40 -17.15 -0.35 -12.63
C LYS A 40 -16.52 1.03 -12.38
N MET A 41 -16.14 1.32 -11.14
CA MET A 41 -15.43 2.56 -10.80
C MET A 41 -14.06 2.64 -11.47
N GLU A 42 -13.26 1.58 -11.40
CA GLU A 42 -11.97 1.48 -12.07
C GLU A 42 -12.10 1.80 -13.57
N LYS A 43 -13.10 1.21 -14.25
CA LYS A 43 -13.32 1.45 -15.68
C LYS A 43 -13.60 2.93 -15.97
N ARG A 44 -14.46 3.58 -15.17
CA ARG A 44 -14.75 5.02 -15.30
C ARG A 44 -13.52 5.89 -15.07
N GLU A 45 -12.71 5.59 -14.06
CA GLU A 45 -11.50 6.35 -13.77
C GLU A 45 -10.42 6.16 -14.85
N LYS A 46 -10.36 4.97 -15.46
CA LYS A 46 -9.50 4.72 -16.62
C LYS A 46 -9.96 5.53 -17.85
N GLU A 47 -11.26 5.62 -18.10
CA GLU A 47 -11.83 6.44 -19.16
C GLU A 47 -11.56 7.95 -18.94
N ARG A 48 -11.41 8.39 -17.69
CA ARG A 48 -11.00 9.76 -17.32
C ARG A 48 -9.49 10.01 -17.44
N GLY A 49 -8.70 9.01 -17.83
CA GLY A 49 -7.25 9.13 -17.99
C GLY A 49 -6.44 8.85 -16.72
N SER A 50 -7.01 8.24 -15.68
CA SER A 50 -6.27 7.92 -14.45
C SER A 50 -5.23 6.81 -14.67
N HIS A 51 -3.96 7.15 -14.41
CA HIS A 51 -2.83 6.21 -14.46
C HIS A 51 -2.81 5.23 -13.28
N ILE A 52 -3.65 5.45 -12.25
CA ILE A 52 -3.68 4.66 -11.00
C ILE A 52 -5.02 3.97 -10.78
N SER A 53 -5.85 3.84 -11.82
CA SER A 53 -7.19 3.23 -11.74
C SER A 53 -7.26 1.88 -11.00
N TYR A 54 -6.18 1.09 -10.98
CA TYR A 54 -6.07 -0.15 -10.20
C TYR A 54 -6.03 0.03 -8.67
N MET A 55 -5.88 1.25 -8.15
CA MET A 55 -5.87 1.59 -6.71
C MET A 55 -7.15 1.11 -6.01
N PHE A 56 -8.28 1.12 -6.72
CA PHE A 56 -9.57 0.70 -6.18
C PHE A 56 -9.69 -0.83 -6.06
N ARG A 57 -8.72 -1.61 -6.53
CA ARG A 57 -8.76 -3.07 -6.41
C ARG A 57 -8.42 -3.50 -4.99
N LEU A 58 -9.30 -4.32 -4.40
CA LEU A 58 -9.12 -4.86 -3.05
C LEU A 58 -7.75 -5.51 -2.79
N PRO A 59 -7.21 -6.37 -3.69
CA PRO A 59 -5.93 -7.03 -3.41
C PRO A 59 -4.75 -6.05 -3.37
N PHE A 60 -4.83 -4.95 -4.12
CA PHE A 60 -3.82 -3.89 -4.13
C PHE A 60 -3.95 -3.03 -2.86
N ALA A 61 -5.15 -2.53 -2.54
CA ALA A 61 -5.40 -1.71 -1.36
C ALA A 61 -5.10 -2.46 -0.04
N ALA A 62 -5.23 -3.80 -0.02
CA ALA A 62 -4.87 -4.63 1.11
C ALA A 62 -3.36 -4.89 1.27
N GLY A 63 -2.53 -4.46 0.32
CA GLY A 63 -1.08 -4.74 0.30
C GLY A 63 -0.72 -6.20 0.02
N SER A 64 -1.67 -7.00 -0.49
CA SER A 64 -1.45 -8.43 -0.78
C SER A 64 -0.86 -8.68 -2.16
N VAL A 65 -0.79 -7.64 -3.00
CA VAL A 65 -0.28 -7.74 -4.36
C VAL A 65 0.66 -6.60 -4.68
N PHE A 66 1.76 -6.92 -5.34
CA PHE A 66 2.77 -5.98 -5.80
C PHE A 66 3.21 -6.33 -7.22
N SER A 67 3.61 -5.33 -8.01
CA SER A 67 4.12 -5.51 -9.37
C SER A 67 5.32 -4.60 -9.56
N ALA A 68 6.42 -5.11 -10.11
CA ALA A 68 7.63 -4.33 -10.32
C ALA A 68 7.37 -3.06 -11.15
N SER A 69 6.48 -3.14 -12.14
CA SER A 69 6.09 -1.99 -12.98
C SER A 69 5.42 -0.83 -12.23
N MET A 70 5.00 -1.02 -10.98
CA MET A 70 4.52 0.08 -10.14
C MET A 70 5.66 1.04 -9.77
N LEU A 71 6.89 0.55 -9.73
CA LEU A 71 8.08 1.35 -9.44
C LEU A 71 8.60 2.12 -10.66
N ASP A 72 8.18 1.78 -11.88
CA ASP A 72 8.64 2.47 -13.09
C ASP A 72 8.33 3.98 -13.04
N THR A 73 7.19 4.33 -12.44
CA THR A 73 6.79 5.73 -12.20
C THR A 73 7.77 6.49 -11.31
N LEU A 74 8.44 5.81 -10.38
CA LEU A 74 9.45 6.39 -9.51
C LEU A 74 10.67 6.84 -10.33
N LEU A 75 11.09 6.03 -11.31
CA LEU A 75 12.22 6.38 -12.18
C LEU A 75 11.92 7.63 -13.03
N TYR A 76 10.70 7.73 -13.56
CA TYR A 76 10.27 8.95 -14.27
C TYR A 76 10.21 10.17 -13.35
N GLN A 77 9.80 10.00 -12.10
CA GLN A 77 9.78 11.10 -11.11
C GLN A 77 11.19 11.52 -10.68
N ALA A 78 12.13 10.58 -10.61
CA ALA A 78 13.51 10.85 -10.24
C ALA A 78 14.20 11.80 -11.22
N PHE A 79 13.76 11.86 -12.48
CA PHE A 79 14.27 12.84 -13.45
C PHE A 79 14.05 14.30 -13.03
N VAL A 80 12.93 14.58 -12.35
CA VAL A 80 12.60 15.94 -11.87
C VAL A 80 13.07 16.14 -10.42
N LYS A 81 13.26 15.05 -9.68
CA LYS A 81 13.51 15.07 -8.24
C LYS A 81 14.63 14.10 -7.90
N ASP A 82 15.86 14.61 -7.91
CA ASP A 82 17.08 13.83 -7.69
C ASP A 82 17.11 13.11 -6.33
N TYR A 83 16.39 13.65 -5.33
CA TYR A 83 16.32 13.07 -3.98
C TYR A 83 15.42 11.83 -3.87
N VAL A 84 14.55 11.55 -4.84
CA VAL A 84 13.52 10.50 -4.70
C VAL A 84 14.13 9.11 -4.54
N ILE A 85 15.17 8.80 -5.30
CA ILE A 85 15.84 7.49 -5.23
C ILE A 85 16.49 7.30 -3.85
N THR A 86 17.29 8.28 -3.42
CA THR A 86 17.95 8.25 -2.10
C THR A 86 16.93 8.16 -0.97
N PHE A 87 15.85 8.95 -1.04
CA PHE A 87 14.78 8.94 -0.05
C PHE A 87 14.09 7.58 0.07
N VAL A 88 13.73 6.95 -1.06
CA VAL A 88 13.08 5.64 -1.05
C VAL A 88 14.05 4.55 -0.56
N ARG A 89 15.34 4.62 -0.89
CA ARG A 89 16.36 3.68 -0.38
C ARG A 89 16.54 3.79 1.12
N LEU A 90 16.51 5.00 1.68
CA LEU A 90 16.51 5.23 3.13
C LEU A 90 15.23 4.69 3.79
N LEU A 91 14.05 4.96 3.20
CA LEU A 91 12.77 4.45 3.72
C LEU A 91 12.71 2.91 3.74
N LEU A 92 13.20 2.26 2.69
CA LEU A 92 13.27 0.80 2.61
C LEU A 92 14.40 0.22 3.49
N GLY A 93 15.29 1.06 4.02
CA GLY A 93 16.46 0.64 4.80
C GLY A 93 17.55 -0.04 3.98
N VAL A 94 17.57 0.16 2.66
CA VAL A 94 18.61 -0.34 1.75
C VAL A 94 19.92 0.42 1.97
N ASP A 95 19.80 1.75 2.07
CA ASP A 95 20.90 2.61 2.50
C ASP A 95 20.65 3.04 3.94
N GLN A 96 21.70 3.18 4.73
CA GLN A 96 21.65 3.78 6.07
C GLN A 96 22.77 4.79 6.23
N ALA A 97 22.46 5.89 6.93
CA ALA A 97 23.40 6.96 7.20
C ALA A 97 23.29 7.37 8.68
N PRO A 98 24.36 7.90 9.29
CA PRO A 98 24.27 8.47 10.62
C PRO A 98 23.15 9.53 10.68
N GLY A 99 22.19 9.34 11.59
CA GLY A 99 21.01 10.19 11.72
C GLY A 99 19.81 9.81 10.83
N SER A 100 19.85 8.68 10.11
CA SER A 100 18.66 8.17 9.39
C SER A 100 17.64 7.51 10.34
N GLY A 101 16.36 7.57 9.97
CA GLY A 101 15.27 6.84 10.64
C GLY A 101 14.95 5.50 9.97
N PHE A 102 13.91 4.84 10.46
CA PHE A 102 13.40 3.58 9.90
C PHE A 102 11.86 3.56 9.92
N LEU A 103 11.26 2.75 9.05
CA LEU A 103 9.82 2.53 9.05
C LEU A 103 9.43 1.60 10.21
N THR A 104 8.44 2.03 10.99
CA THR A 104 7.84 1.25 12.08
C THR A 104 6.32 1.16 11.90
N SER A 105 5.69 0.24 12.62
CA SER A 105 4.23 0.11 12.64
C SER A 105 3.73 0.01 14.07
N MET A 106 2.81 0.90 14.45
CA MET A 106 2.09 0.83 15.73
C MET A 106 0.67 0.35 15.47
N LYS A 107 0.27 -0.73 16.15
CA LYS A 107 -1.12 -1.20 16.10
C LYS A 107 -1.92 -0.46 17.17
N ILE A 108 -2.95 0.28 16.75
CA ILE A 108 -3.87 0.96 17.68
C ILE A 108 -4.67 -0.09 18.46
N THR A 109 -4.56 -0.04 19.79
CA THR A 109 -5.27 -0.93 20.71
C THR A 109 -6.41 -0.20 21.43
N LYS A 110 -7.13 -0.91 22.31
CA LYS A 110 -8.21 -0.29 23.11
C LYS A 110 -7.68 0.83 24.01
N ASP A 111 -6.47 0.69 24.50
CA ASP A 111 -5.82 1.65 25.39
C ASP A 111 -5.38 2.93 24.66
N ASP A 112 -5.36 2.92 23.32
CA ASP A 112 -5.04 4.07 22.48
C ASP A 112 -6.30 4.83 22.02
N MET A 113 -7.50 4.26 22.20
CA MET A 113 -8.73 4.82 21.65
C MET A 113 -9.10 6.19 22.25
N TRP A 114 -8.54 6.55 23.42
CA TRP A 114 -8.74 7.87 24.02
C TRP A 114 -8.19 9.02 23.16
N ILE A 115 -7.25 8.75 22.26
CA ILE A 115 -6.63 9.73 21.36
C ILE A 115 -7.67 10.31 20.38
N ARG A 116 -8.63 9.48 19.94
CA ARG A 116 -9.79 9.79 19.06
C ARG A 116 -9.47 10.25 17.64
N THR A 117 -8.46 11.10 17.42
CA THR A 117 -8.17 11.72 16.13
C THR A 117 -6.71 11.53 15.71
N TYR A 118 -6.47 11.48 14.40
CA TYR A 118 -5.11 11.35 13.85
C TYR A 118 -4.20 12.51 14.27
N GLY A 119 -4.72 13.75 14.32
CA GLY A 119 -3.95 14.91 14.75
C GLY A 119 -3.46 14.83 16.21
N ARG A 120 -4.28 14.26 17.11
CA ARG A 120 -3.87 14.02 18.49
C ARG A 120 -2.84 12.89 18.60
N LEU A 121 -2.95 11.87 17.74
CA LEU A 121 -1.95 10.81 17.64
C LEU A 121 -0.59 11.39 17.22
N TYR A 122 -0.58 12.21 16.18
CA TYR A 122 0.61 12.94 15.72
C TYR A 122 1.25 13.76 16.85
N GLN A 123 0.46 14.56 17.56
CA GLN A 123 0.95 15.36 18.70
C GLN A 123 1.59 14.48 19.79
N LYS A 124 0.92 13.38 20.16
CA LYS A 124 1.43 12.44 21.16
C LYS A 124 2.79 11.89 20.72
N LEU A 125 2.86 11.26 19.55
CA LEU A 125 4.07 10.61 19.02
C LEU A 125 5.24 11.59 18.89
N CYS A 126 5.02 12.77 18.34
CA CYS A 126 6.06 13.79 18.24
C CYS A 126 6.56 14.27 19.61
N SER A 127 5.68 14.39 20.60
CA SER A 127 6.06 14.88 21.94
C SER A 127 6.74 13.83 22.83
N THR A 128 6.44 12.54 22.64
CA THR A 128 6.93 11.47 23.52
C THR A 128 8.08 10.69 22.94
N THR A 129 8.00 10.32 21.67
CA THR A 129 8.95 9.41 21.00
C THR A 129 9.66 10.06 19.84
N CYS A 130 9.35 11.32 19.51
CA CYS A 130 9.83 12.03 18.31
C CYS A 130 9.52 11.27 17.01
N GLU A 131 8.45 10.47 17.01
CA GLU A 131 8.01 9.70 15.85
C GLU A 131 7.04 10.52 14.98
N ILE A 132 7.12 10.32 13.67
CA ILE A 132 6.24 10.95 12.67
C ILE A 132 5.37 9.85 12.04
N PRO A 133 4.05 9.84 12.31
CA PRO A 133 3.11 8.88 11.72
C PRO A 133 2.73 9.19 10.26
#